data_AF-A0A498K641-F1
#
_entry.id   AF-A0A498K641-F1
#
_cell.length_a   1.000
_cell.length_b   1.000
_cell.length_c   1.000
_cell.angle_alpha   90.00
_cell.angle_beta   90.00
_cell.angle_gamma   90.00
#
_symmetry.space_group_name_H-M   'P 1'
#
loop_
_entity.id
_entity.type
_entity.pdbx_description
1 polymer ?
#
loop_
_entity_poly.entity_id
_entity_poly.type
_entity_poly.pdbx_seq_one_letter_code
_entity_poly.pdbx_strand_id
1 'polypeptide(L)'
;MIFGYSSFATELGQKGGDLGEGQEYWRGFSQSQFGLSLNIDVLARAIYKPIMVTEFVKKLLSNRQLSRPLPDRDRLKEKKPLKGVKVPLSYEEHTGYEITRVSVEPQSKLK
;
A
#
# COMPACT_ATOMS: atom_id res chain seq x y z
N MET A 1 -10.06 -8.10 1.80
CA MET A 1 -8.71 -8.69 1.97
C MET A 1 -8.78 -9.77 3.05
N ILE A 2 -8.27 -10.96 2.79
CA ILE A 2 -8.24 -12.07 3.77
C ILE A 2 -6.79 -12.33 4.18
N PHE A 3 -6.54 -12.53 5.47
CA PHE A 3 -5.23 -12.86 6.01
C PHE A 3 -5.36 -13.91 7.12
N GLY A 4 -4.97 -15.16 6.84
CA GLY A 4 -5.27 -16.26 7.75
C GLY A 4 -6.78 -16.37 8.02
N TYR A 5 -7.17 -16.39 9.29
CA TYR A 5 -8.58 -16.44 9.74
C TYR A 5 -9.25 -15.07 9.87
N SER A 6 -8.60 -14.01 9.37
CA SER A 6 -9.10 -12.64 9.47
C SER A 6 -9.52 -12.06 8.13
N SER A 7 -10.62 -11.32 8.13
CA SER A 7 -11.23 -10.67 6.97
C SER A 7 -11.28 -9.17 7.21
N PHE A 8 -10.79 -8.38 6.26
CA PHE A 8 -10.78 -6.91 6.29
C PHE A 8 -11.50 -6.36 5.06
N ALA A 9 -12.35 -5.35 5.26
CA ALA A 9 -13.05 -4.69 4.15
C ALA A 9 -13.34 -3.23 4.48
N THR A 10 -13.35 -2.40 3.43
CA THR A 10 -13.65 -0.97 3.54
C THR A 10 -15.11 -0.69 3.92
N GLU A 11 -15.99 -1.66 3.69
CA GLU A 11 -17.43 -1.60 3.94
C GLU A 11 -17.83 -2.04 5.36
N LEU A 12 -16.92 -2.62 6.14
CA LEU A 12 -17.14 -3.04 7.54
C LEU A 12 -17.08 -1.84 8.51
N GLY A 13 -17.82 -0.76 8.19
CA GLY A 13 -17.89 0.52 8.90
C GLY A 13 -17.48 1.72 8.04
N GLN A 14 -17.36 2.92 8.62
CA GLN A 14 -16.71 4.07 7.97
C GLN A 14 -15.35 3.69 7.36
N LYS A 15 -15.08 4.18 6.14
CA LYS A 15 -13.76 4.19 5.50
C LYS A 15 -12.72 4.60 6.55
N GLY A 16 -11.74 3.73 6.81
CA GLY A 16 -10.79 4.02 7.86
C GLY A 16 -10.01 5.28 7.54
N GLY A 17 -9.89 6.13 8.54
CA GLY A 17 -9.21 7.42 8.46
C GLY A 17 -7.81 7.31 7.88
N ASP A 18 -7.35 8.42 7.29
CA ASP A 18 -6.01 8.56 6.76
C ASP A 18 -4.97 8.32 7.86
N LEU A 19 -4.08 7.35 7.67
CA LEU A 19 -2.95 7.12 8.57
C LEU A 19 -1.72 7.94 8.18
N GLY A 20 -1.77 8.66 7.04
CA GLY A 20 -0.63 9.36 6.47
C GLY A 20 0.21 8.46 5.55
N GLU A 21 1.16 9.07 4.84
CA GLU A 21 2.15 8.38 3.99
C GLU A 21 1.55 7.40 2.96
N GLY A 22 0.30 7.64 2.53
CA GLY A 22 -0.39 6.78 1.57
C GLY A 22 -0.95 5.49 2.19
N GLN A 23 -1.10 5.42 3.51
CA GLN A 23 -1.75 4.32 4.22
C GLN A 23 -3.13 4.73 4.76
N GLU A 24 -4.02 3.77 4.88
CA GLU A 24 -5.31 3.86 5.58
C GLU A 24 -5.50 2.60 6.42
N TYR A 25 -6.31 2.67 7.48
CA TYR A 25 -6.68 1.45 8.18
C TYR A 25 -7.93 0.83 7.58
N TRP A 26 -8.00 -0.49 7.50
CA TRP A 26 -9.23 -1.21 7.22
C TRP A 26 -9.64 -1.95 8.48
N ARG A 27 -10.94 -1.90 8.78
CA ARG A 27 -11.53 -2.72 9.82
C ARG A 27 -11.77 -4.12 9.30
N GLY A 28 -11.72 -5.05 10.22
CA GLY A 28 -11.96 -6.45 9.95
C GLY A 28 -12.38 -7.19 11.20
N PHE A 29 -12.52 -8.49 11.04
CA PHE A 29 -12.74 -9.40 12.15
C PHE A 29 -11.98 -10.69 11.92
N SER A 30 -11.53 -11.32 13.00
CA SER A 30 -11.15 -12.73 12.97
C SER A 30 -12.32 -13.57 13.44
N GLN A 31 -12.49 -14.73 12.82
CA GLN A 31 -13.46 -15.72 13.26
C GLN A 31 -12.75 -17.03 13.60
N SER A 32 -13.13 -17.65 14.72
CA SER A 32 -12.68 -18.99 15.09
C SER A 32 -13.85 -19.79 15.67
N GLN A 33 -13.84 -21.11 15.45
CA GLN A 33 -14.89 -22.00 15.93
C GLN A 33 -14.33 -22.92 17.03
N PHE A 34 -15.06 -23.04 18.13
CA PHE A 34 -14.76 -23.97 19.22
C PHE A 34 -15.99 -24.82 19.51
N GLY A 35 -16.04 -26.03 18.94
CA GLY A 35 -17.25 -26.86 18.98
C GLY A 35 -18.41 -26.17 18.27
N LEU A 36 -19.50 -25.90 19.00
CA LEU A 36 -20.68 -25.20 18.47
C LEU A 36 -20.65 -23.68 18.68
N SER A 37 -19.62 -23.14 19.35
CA SER A 37 -19.49 -21.70 19.55
C SER A 37 -18.66 -21.05 18.44
N LEU A 38 -19.06 -19.84 18.07
CA LEU A 38 -18.35 -18.97 17.15
C LEU A 38 -17.79 -17.78 17.92
N ASN A 39 -16.47 -17.62 17.89
CA ASN A 39 -15.78 -16.47 18.46
C ASN A 39 -15.45 -15.48 17.35
N ILE A 40 -15.84 -14.21 17.53
CA ILE A 40 -15.58 -13.12 16.59
C ILE A 40 -14.88 -11.99 17.34
N ASP A 41 -13.69 -11.61 16.89
CA ASP A 41 -12.94 -10.48 17.43
C ASP A 41 -12.78 -9.39 16.38
N VAL A 42 -13.00 -8.13 16.77
CA VAL A 42 -12.83 -6.97 15.88
C VAL A 42 -11.36 -6.60 15.77
N LEU A 43 -10.89 -6.34 14.55
CA LEU A 43 -9.52 -5.99 14.24
C LEU A 43 -9.45 -4.73 13.36
N ALA A 44 -8.29 -4.09 13.35
CA ALA A 44 -7.94 -3.02 12.42
C ALA A 44 -6.52 -3.25 11.89
N ARG A 45 -6.30 -2.98 10.60
CA ARG A 45 -5.00 -3.16 9.95
C ARG A 45 -4.67 -1.98 9.05
N ALA A 46 -3.43 -1.50 9.10
CA ALA A 46 -2.91 -0.53 8.13
C ALA A 46 -2.70 -1.21 6.76
N ILE A 47 -3.22 -0.60 5.71
CA ILE A 47 -3.17 -1.05 4.33
C ILE A 47 -2.77 0.15 3.45
N TYR A 48 -2.02 -0.09 2.38
CA TYR A 48 -1.72 0.95 1.40
C TYR A 48 -2.98 1.38 0.66
N LYS A 49 -3.16 2.69 0.52
CA LYS A 49 -4.25 3.26 -0.26
C LYS A 49 -4.14 2.82 -1.73
N PRO A 50 -5.26 2.54 -2.41
CA PRO A 50 -5.27 2.25 -3.84
C PRO A 50 -5.09 3.54 -4.65
N ILE A 51 -3.90 4.13 -4.58
CA ILE A 51 -3.51 5.36 -5.28
C ILE A 51 -2.38 5.07 -6.27
N MET A 52 -2.19 5.96 -7.25
CA MET A 52 -1.07 5.83 -8.19
C MET A 52 0.27 5.86 -7.45
N VAL A 53 1.25 5.08 -7.91
CA VAL A 53 2.62 5.08 -7.34
C VAL A 53 3.21 6.49 -7.32
N THR A 54 2.95 7.29 -8.36
CA THR A 54 3.39 8.69 -8.42
C THR A 54 2.80 9.55 -7.30
N GLU A 55 1.52 9.34 -6.95
CA GLU A 55 0.89 10.00 -5.81
C GLU A 55 1.42 9.50 -4.46
N PHE A 56 1.63 8.19 -4.35
CA PHE A 56 2.24 7.59 -3.16
C PHE A 56 3.63 8.18 -2.88
N VAL A 57 4.48 8.26 -3.91
CA VAL A 57 5.83 8.86 -3.82
C VAL A 57 5.75 10.34 -3.46
N LYS A 58 4.80 11.11 -4.02
CA LYS A 58 4.58 12.51 -3.61
C LYS A 58 4.22 12.63 -2.13
N LYS A 59 3.34 11.77 -1.62
CA LYS A 59 2.93 11.77 -0.20
C LYS A 59 4.12 11.44 0.72
N LEU A 60 4.93 10.45 0.35
CA LEU A 60 6.13 10.08 1.09
C LEU A 60 7.17 11.22 1.14
N LEU A 61 7.25 12.01 0.08
CA LEU A 61 8.19 13.15 -0.05
C LEU A 61 7.60 14.49 0.39
N SER A 62 6.49 14.48 1.15
CA SER A 62 5.82 15.70 1.65
C SER A 62 5.46 16.70 0.54
N ASN A 63 4.93 16.20 -0.59
CA ASN A 63 4.48 16.98 -1.75
C ASN A 63 5.57 17.79 -2.48
N ARG A 64 6.84 17.37 -2.41
CA ARG A 64 7.87 17.93 -3.28
C ARG A 64 7.55 17.68 -4.77
N GLN A 65 7.83 18.66 -5.62
CA GLN A 65 7.65 18.53 -7.06
C GLN A 65 8.58 17.44 -7.63
N LEU A 66 8.01 16.43 -8.27
CA LEU A 66 8.73 15.39 -9.04
C LEU A 66 9.22 15.90 -10.41
N SER A 67 9.15 17.21 -10.67
CA SER A 67 9.60 17.83 -11.93
C SER A 67 11.11 17.82 -12.10
N ARG A 68 11.87 17.51 -11.04
CA ARG A 68 13.33 17.39 -11.03
C ARG A 68 13.75 16.01 -10.55
N PRO A 69 14.92 15.51 -11.00
CA PRO A 69 15.50 14.29 -10.45
C PRO A 69 15.62 14.36 -8.93
N LEU A 70 15.23 13.29 -8.25
CA LEU A 70 15.27 13.23 -6.79
C LEU A 70 16.71 13.24 -6.27
N PRO A 71 17.02 13.97 -5.19
CA PRO A 71 18.31 13.88 -4.53
C PRO A 71 18.57 12.47 -3.99
N ASP A 72 19.83 12.02 -3.95
CA ASP A 72 20.17 10.66 -3.51
C ASP A 72 19.65 10.32 -2.11
N ARG A 73 19.61 11.29 -1.19
CA ARG A 73 19.03 11.15 0.15
C ARG A 73 17.54 10.79 0.12
N ASP A 74 16.78 11.42 -0.76
CA ASP A 74 15.33 11.23 -0.89
C ASP A 74 15.03 9.91 -1.62
N ARG A 75 15.90 9.52 -2.56
CA ARG A 75 15.83 8.22 -3.27
C ARG A 75 16.04 7.02 -2.34
N LEU A 76 16.86 7.17 -1.30
CA LEU A 76 17.01 6.14 -0.27
C LEU A 76 15.77 6.01 0.61
N LYS A 77 15.09 7.12 0.90
CA LYS A 77 13.82 7.12 1.64
C LYS A 77 12.69 6.49 0.84
N GLU A 78 12.67 6.66 -0.48
CA GLU A 78 11.69 6.06 -1.39
C GLU A 78 11.85 4.54 -1.55
N LYS A 79 13.10 4.06 -1.67
CA LYS A 79 13.40 2.65 -1.94
C LYS A 79 12.93 1.70 -0.84
N LYS A 80 12.99 2.13 0.43
CA LYS A 80 12.65 1.27 1.58
C LYS A 80 11.16 0.89 1.63
N PRO A 81 10.20 1.84 1.61
CA PRO A 81 8.78 1.53 1.70
C PRO A 81 8.20 0.90 0.43
N LEU A 82 8.79 1.14 -0.74
CA LEU A 82 8.31 0.56 -2.00
C LEU A 82 8.74 -0.89 -2.20
N LYS A 83 9.85 -1.33 -1.61
CA LYS A 83 10.36 -2.68 -1.83
C LYS A 83 9.36 -3.72 -1.29
N GLY A 84 8.97 -4.66 -2.14
CA GLY A 84 8.01 -5.72 -1.78
C GLY A 84 6.54 -5.31 -1.94
N VAL A 85 6.25 -4.08 -2.35
CA VAL A 85 4.88 -3.65 -2.66
C VAL A 85 4.48 -4.21 -4.02
N LYS A 86 3.31 -4.87 -4.06
CA LYS A 86 2.67 -5.30 -5.30
C LYS A 86 1.84 -4.16 -5.89
N VAL A 87 2.10 -3.83 -7.14
CA VAL A 87 1.44 -2.74 -7.85
C VAL A 87 0.81 -3.29 -9.14
N PRO A 88 -0.51 -3.16 -9.32
CA PRO A 88 -1.16 -3.45 -10.59
C PRO A 88 -0.84 -2.35 -11.62
N LEU A 89 -0.78 -2.74 -12.89
CA LEU A 89 -0.62 -1.77 -13.97
C LEU A 89 -1.97 -1.09 -14.25
N SER A 90 -1.95 0.21 -14.56
CA SER A 90 -3.20 0.95 -14.82
C SER A 90 -3.95 0.47 -16.06
N TYR A 91 -3.30 -0.28 -16.95
CA TYR A 91 -3.87 -0.84 -18.16
C TYR A 91 -4.14 -2.35 -18.07
N GLU A 92 -3.82 -3.00 -16.94
CA GLU A 92 -3.98 -4.44 -16.75
C GLU A 92 -4.39 -4.74 -15.29
N GLU A 93 -5.66 -5.04 -15.08
CA GLU A 93 -6.23 -5.20 -13.72
C GLU A 93 -5.80 -6.50 -13.02
N HIS A 94 -5.43 -7.52 -13.79
CA HIS A 94 -5.23 -8.87 -13.26
C HIS A 94 -3.78 -9.19 -12.88
N THR A 95 -2.81 -8.40 -13.38
CA THR A 95 -1.39 -8.68 -13.18
C THR A 95 -0.75 -7.58 -12.32
N GLY A 96 -0.37 -7.97 -11.09
CA GLY A 96 0.39 -7.13 -10.18
C GLY A 96 1.87 -7.47 -10.20
N TYR A 97 2.73 -6.44 -10.26
CA TYR A 97 4.19 -6.59 -10.22
C TYR A 97 4.73 -6.16 -8.86
N GLU A 98 5.70 -6.90 -8.33
CA GLU A 98 6.37 -6.54 -7.10
C GLU A 98 7.55 -5.60 -7.37
N ILE A 99 7.60 -4.47 -6.67
CA ILE A 99 8.74 -3.55 -6.76
C ILE A 99 9.93 -4.18 -6.04
N THR A 100 10.94 -4.59 -6.79
CA THR A 100 12.20 -5.13 -6.23
C THR A 100 13.26 -4.05 -6.06
N ARG A 101 13.31 -3.09 -6.99
CA ARG A 101 14.28 -2.00 -7.06
C ARG A 101 13.68 -0.77 -7.74
N VAL A 102 14.18 0.40 -7.36
CA VAL A 102 13.93 1.68 -8.04
C VAL A 102 15.18 2.05 -8.85
N SER A 103 14.98 2.35 -10.14
CA SER A 103 16.05 2.75 -11.07
C SER A 103 16.83 3.96 -10.55
N VAL A 104 18.11 4.02 -10.92
CA VAL A 104 18.93 5.22 -10.69
C VAL A 104 18.80 6.23 -11.80
N GLU A 105 18.56 5.76 -13.00
CA GLU A 105 18.45 6.59 -14.17
C GLU A 105 16.98 6.97 -14.40
N PRO A 106 16.72 8.21 -14.82
CA PRO A 106 15.37 8.62 -15.20
C PRO A 106 14.91 7.84 -16.43
N GLN A 107 13.59 7.71 -16.59
CA GLN A 107 12.99 6.92 -17.66
C GLN A 107 13.48 7.31 -19.06
N SER A 108 13.80 8.60 -19.31
CA SER A 108 14.33 9.07 -20.59
C SER A 108 15.71 8.49 -20.98
N LYS A 109 16.41 7.83 -20.05
CA LYS A 109 17.71 7.20 -20.28
C LYS A 109 17.65 5.67 -20.26
N LEU A 110 16.52 5.09 -19.86
CA LEU A 110 16.31 3.65 -19.91
C LEU A 110 15.96 3.29 -21.37
N LYS A 111 16.86 2.56 -22.02
CA LYS A 111 16.68 2.05 -23.39
C LYS A 111 15.75 0.84 -23.42
#